data_AF-A0A2N5X581-F1
#
_entry.id   AF-A0A2N5X581-F1
#
_cell.length_a   1.000
_cell.length_b   1.000
_cell.length_c   1.000
_cell.angle_alpha   90.00
_cell.angle_beta   90.00
_cell.angle_gamma   90.00
#
_symmetry.space_group_name_H-M   'P 1'
#
loop_
_entity.id
_entity.type
_entity.pdbx_description
1 polymer ?
#
loop_
_entity_poly.entity_id
_entity_poly.type
_entity_poly.pdbx_seq_one_letter_code
_entity_poly.pdbx_strand_id
1 'polypeptide(L)'
;MHNISTGFLLLLLVAPLMACKVQITVPSGGSVVSDSGALDCAEGDTCSFDVVDVFFADTFRGEAVDGFAFAGWKRGANTLCGGSAKDCVLSTSGFTGNPDLLALLESEEVFYLRPVFSEKSGAGDIVNRPFKACIDRSMYANGYRSDITIQLYDDGVKEGTRRTLSNVSGPAMYKGKSVMILREAITNKGVLDSELEITAYNQVDLAALRIRTIGIDQTTVKPVMQEAEGSISPAFLQRFDLKVGDSYTTTYTLRLTFPDGSSPDITQKISTEFIYEGVETINIPAGTFQACRVRRFDDIDGQVSESYNWIGQGNGVLLLESDADFVHEAAVMSGTVNGKAL
;
A
#
# COMPACT_ATOMS: atom_id res chain seq x y z
N MET A 1 28.69 -64.23 48.88
CA MET A 1 29.91 -63.43 49.14
C MET A 1 29.98 -62.34 48.10
N HIS A 2 29.94 -61.06 48.54
CA HIS A 2 30.40 -59.83 47.89
C HIS A 2 29.79 -59.44 46.51
N ASN A 3 29.49 -58.19 46.17
CA ASN A 3 29.38 -56.92 46.88
C ASN A 3 28.64 -55.96 45.94
N ILE A 4 27.84 -55.06 46.52
CA ILE A 4 27.22 -53.92 45.84
C ILE A 4 28.30 -52.87 45.57
N SER A 5 28.34 -52.27 44.39
CA SER A 5 29.03 -50.99 44.17
C SER A 5 28.15 -50.06 43.34
N THR A 6 27.75 -48.99 44.02
CA THR A 6 26.81 -47.93 43.64
C THR A 6 27.50 -46.96 42.69
N GLY A 7 27.15 -46.99 41.41
CA GLY A 7 27.50 -45.94 40.45
C GLY A 7 26.43 -44.85 40.46
N PHE A 8 26.73 -43.73 41.12
CA PHE A 8 25.90 -42.53 41.13
C PHE A 8 25.92 -41.89 39.74
N LEU A 9 24.91 -42.18 38.91
CA LEU A 9 24.69 -41.52 37.63
C LEU A 9 24.19 -40.10 37.93
N LEU A 10 25.08 -39.11 37.84
CA LEU A 10 24.76 -37.70 37.93
C LEU A 10 23.96 -37.31 36.68
N LEU A 11 22.63 -37.42 36.76
CA LEU A 11 21.73 -36.87 35.75
C LEU A 11 21.78 -35.34 35.89
N LEU A 12 22.57 -34.69 35.05
CA LEU A 12 22.51 -33.23 34.87
C LEU A 12 21.10 -32.90 34.36
N LEU A 13 20.22 -32.45 35.27
CA LEU A 13 18.99 -31.75 34.91
C LEU A 13 19.42 -30.46 34.21
N VAL A 14 19.42 -30.45 32.88
CA VAL A 14 19.42 -29.19 32.13
C VAL A 14 18.03 -28.60 32.32
N ALA A 15 17.89 -27.68 33.27
CA ALA A 15 16.67 -26.92 33.43
C ALA A 15 16.46 -26.11 32.14
N PRO A 16 15.25 -26.14 31.52
CA PRO A 16 14.96 -25.22 30.44
C PRO A 16 15.09 -23.79 30.98
N LEU A 17 15.91 -22.99 30.34
CA LEU A 17 16.04 -21.57 30.63
C LEU A 17 14.73 -20.93 30.16
N MET A 18 13.80 -20.69 31.08
CA MET A 18 12.55 -20.01 30.74
C MET A 18 12.85 -18.53 30.52
N ALA A 19 12.71 -18.09 29.27
CA ALA A 19 12.96 -16.73 28.87
C ALA A 19 12.07 -16.31 27.70
N CYS A 20 11.54 -15.08 27.78
CA CYS A 20 10.81 -14.47 26.69
C CYS A 20 11.70 -14.41 25.45
N LYS A 21 11.26 -14.99 24.34
CA LYS A 21 12.07 -15.12 23.15
C LYS A 21 11.65 -14.12 22.09
N VAL A 22 12.61 -13.43 21.49
CA VAL A 22 12.39 -12.65 20.27
C VAL A 22 12.99 -13.40 19.10
N GLN A 23 12.18 -13.61 18.07
CA GLN A 23 12.61 -14.19 16.80
C GLN A 23 12.54 -13.14 15.69
N ILE A 24 13.67 -12.95 15.01
CA ILE A 24 13.78 -12.14 13.81
C ILE A 24 13.76 -13.08 12.61
N THR A 25 12.92 -12.81 11.62
CA THR A 25 12.90 -13.56 10.36
C THR A 25 12.98 -12.56 9.21
N VAL A 26 14.11 -12.55 8.52
CA VAL A 26 14.44 -11.52 7.53
C VAL A 26 14.17 -12.08 6.14
N PRO A 27 13.23 -11.51 5.36
CA PRO A 27 13.02 -11.93 3.98
C PRO A 27 14.15 -11.40 3.09
N SER A 28 14.11 -11.76 1.80
CA SER A 28 14.99 -11.13 0.82
C SER A 28 14.78 -9.62 0.74
N GLY A 29 15.83 -8.87 0.41
CA GLY A 29 15.77 -7.41 0.20
C GLY A 29 16.40 -6.56 1.30
N GLY A 30 16.97 -7.16 2.35
CA GLY A 30 17.65 -6.40 3.40
C GLY A 30 18.07 -7.24 4.61
N SER A 31 18.60 -6.56 5.62
CA SER A 31 18.99 -7.09 6.93
C SER A 31 18.33 -6.31 8.06
N VAL A 32 18.32 -6.88 9.27
CA VAL A 32 18.00 -6.13 10.49
C VAL A 32 19.30 -5.86 11.23
N VAL A 33 19.54 -4.61 11.59
CA VAL A 33 20.67 -4.21 12.44
C VAL A 33 20.16 -3.71 13.78
N SER A 34 20.89 -4.01 14.85
CA SER A 34 20.62 -3.51 16.19
C SER A 34 21.62 -2.42 16.57
N ASP A 35 21.24 -1.48 17.44
CA ASP A 35 22.16 -0.44 17.94
C ASP A 35 23.34 -1.06 18.71
N SER A 36 23.11 -2.19 19.35
CA SER A 36 24.17 -2.97 20.00
C SER A 36 25.11 -3.69 19.03
N GLY A 37 24.68 -3.93 17.77
CA GLY A 37 25.36 -4.79 16.80
C GLY A 37 25.43 -6.28 17.19
N ALA A 38 24.92 -6.66 18.36
CA ALA A 38 25.00 -8.02 18.88
C ALA A 38 23.83 -8.89 18.39
N LEU A 39 22.77 -8.27 17.89
CA LEU A 39 21.49 -8.90 17.53
C LEU A 39 21.15 -8.68 16.05
N ASP A 40 22.14 -8.32 15.24
CA ASP A 40 22.01 -8.19 13.80
C ASP A 40 21.56 -9.51 13.19
N CYS A 41 20.67 -9.42 12.19
CA CYS A 41 20.15 -10.56 11.47
C CYS A 41 20.24 -10.32 9.97
N ALA A 42 20.99 -11.16 9.28
CA ALA A 42 21.25 -11.02 7.85
C ALA A 42 20.03 -11.40 6.99
N GLU A 43 20.09 -11.02 5.71
CA GLU A 43 19.09 -11.38 4.71
C GLU A 43 18.88 -12.90 4.64
N GLY A 44 17.62 -13.33 4.64
CA GLY A 44 17.25 -14.74 4.55
C GLY A 44 17.41 -15.54 5.84
N ASP A 45 18.00 -14.95 6.88
CA ASP A 45 18.25 -15.64 8.14
C ASP A 45 17.04 -15.56 9.10
N THR A 46 17.04 -16.51 10.04
CA THR A 46 16.18 -16.48 11.21
C THR A 46 17.06 -16.44 12.45
N CYS A 47 17.06 -15.31 13.14
CA CYS A 47 17.82 -15.09 14.36
C CYS A 47 16.89 -15.16 15.56
N SER A 48 17.43 -15.55 16.71
CA SER A 48 16.65 -15.54 17.95
C SER A 48 17.52 -15.21 19.13
N PHE A 49 16.95 -14.49 20.08
CA PHE A 49 17.59 -14.15 21.34
C PHE A 49 16.56 -14.14 22.47
N ASP A 50 17.07 -14.31 23.68
CA ASP A 50 16.28 -14.36 24.89
C ASP A 50 16.34 -12.99 25.59
N VAL A 51 15.20 -12.53 26.07
CA VAL A 51 15.07 -11.33 26.91
C VAL A 51 14.87 -11.80 28.34
N VAL A 52 15.98 -11.87 29.08
CA VAL A 52 16.06 -12.55 30.38
C VAL A 52 15.98 -11.63 31.60
N ASP A 53 16.05 -10.31 31.41
CA ASP A 53 16.04 -9.36 32.53
C ASP A 53 15.34 -8.04 32.19
N VAL A 54 15.20 -7.20 33.21
CA VAL A 54 14.53 -5.90 33.14
C VAL A 54 15.42 -4.78 32.58
N PHE A 55 16.68 -5.06 32.25
CA PHE A 55 17.66 -4.09 31.75
C PHE A 55 17.83 -4.14 30.24
N PHE A 56 17.09 -5.00 29.54
CA PHE A 56 17.11 -5.05 28.09
C PHE A 56 16.60 -3.73 27.47
N ALA A 57 17.41 -3.18 26.57
CA ALA A 57 17.06 -2.06 25.72
C ALA A 57 17.90 -2.13 24.44
N ASP A 58 17.25 -2.19 23.28
CA ASP A 58 17.90 -2.12 21.98
C ASP A 58 16.96 -1.50 20.94
N THR A 59 17.54 -0.95 19.89
CA THR A 59 16.81 -0.38 18.75
C THR A 59 17.15 -1.18 17.51
N PHE A 60 16.13 -1.65 16.80
CA PHE A 60 16.29 -2.43 15.58
C PHE A 60 15.90 -1.59 14.36
N ARG A 61 16.69 -1.71 13.29
CA ARG A 61 16.51 -1.01 12.02
C ARG A 61 16.53 -2.00 10.87
N GLY A 62 15.63 -1.84 9.90
CA GLY A 62 15.73 -2.57 8.64
C GLY A 62 16.65 -1.84 7.68
N GLU A 63 17.75 -2.48 7.28
CA GLU A 63 18.67 -1.97 6.26
C GLU A 63 18.40 -2.69 4.94
N ALA A 64 17.83 -1.97 3.98
CA ALA A 64 17.56 -2.52 2.66
C ALA A 64 18.83 -2.63 1.82
N VAL A 65 18.94 -3.69 1.02
CA VAL A 65 19.98 -3.79 -0.02
C VAL A 65 19.62 -2.91 -1.23
N ASP A 66 20.58 -2.72 -2.14
CA ASP A 66 20.34 -1.99 -3.38
C ASP A 66 19.15 -2.55 -4.16
N GLY A 67 18.29 -1.64 -4.64
CA GLY A 67 17.05 -2.01 -5.34
C GLY A 67 15.87 -2.32 -4.41
N PHE A 68 16.04 -2.24 -3.10
CA PHE A 68 14.96 -2.39 -2.12
C PHE A 68 14.83 -1.17 -1.19
N ALA A 69 13.66 -1.02 -0.58
CA ALA A 69 13.37 -0.08 0.50
C ALA A 69 12.88 -0.86 1.73
N PHE A 70 13.30 -0.44 2.92
CA PHE A 70 12.68 -0.92 4.15
C PHE A 70 11.29 -0.29 4.25
N ALA A 71 10.29 -1.14 4.19
CA ALA A 71 8.90 -0.72 4.11
C ALA A 71 8.25 -0.66 5.50
N GLY A 72 8.75 -1.44 6.46
CA GLY A 72 8.34 -1.38 7.86
C GLY A 72 8.34 -2.74 8.55
N TRP A 73 7.70 -2.81 9.71
CA TRP A 73 7.54 -4.04 10.48
C TRP A 73 6.18 -4.68 10.24
N LYS A 74 6.15 -5.98 9.95
CA LYS A 74 4.94 -6.72 9.63
C LYS A 74 3.98 -6.83 10.83
N ARG A 75 2.70 -6.50 10.63
CA ARG A 75 1.61 -6.75 11.61
C ARG A 75 1.33 -8.25 11.79
N GLY A 76 0.88 -8.64 12.98
CA GLY A 76 0.41 -9.99 13.28
C GLY A 76 0.27 -10.26 14.77
N ALA A 77 -0.19 -11.47 15.11
CA ALA A 77 -0.17 -11.92 16.50
C ALA A 77 1.28 -12.01 17.02
N ASN A 78 1.51 -11.51 18.23
CA ASN A 78 2.82 -11.47 18.89
C ASN A 78 3.93 -10.77 18.07
N THR A 79 3.58 -9.93 17.08
CA THR A 79 4.59 -9.14 16.35
C THR A 79 4.91 -7.85 17.10
N LEU A 80 6.18 -7.57 17.27
CA LEU A 80 6.67 -6.32 17.86
C LEU A 80 6.77 -5.24 16.76
N CYS A 81 6.40 -4.01 17.10
CA CYS A 81 6.44 -2.84 16.22
C CYS A 81 5.60 -2.95 14.92
N GLY A 82 4.74 -3.96 14.81
CA GLY A 82 3.97 -4.25 13.60
C GLY A 82 3.13 -3.06 13.13
N GLY A 83 3.22 -2.73 11.84
CA GLY A 83 2.56 -1.60 11.20
C GLY A 83 3.27 -0.27 11.38
N SER A 84 4.55 -0.28 11.82
CA SER A 84 5.38 0.91 11.86
C SER A 84 6.51 0.81 10.84
N ALA A 85 6.73 1.90 10.10
CA ALA A 85 7.92 2.08 9.24
C ALA A 85 9.15 2.64 9.99
N LYS A 86 9.03 2.91 11.30
CA LYS A 86 10.11 3.49 12.11
C LYS A 86 11.00 2.41 12.71
N ASP A 87 12.17 2.83 13.20
CA ASP A 87 13.03 2.03 14.05
C ASP A 87 12.24 1.39 15.21
N CYS A 88 12.44 0.09 15.43
CA CYS A 88 11.73 -0.64 16.46
C CYS A 88 12.54 -0.61 17.76
N VAL A 89 12.12 0.22 18.71
CA VAL A 89 12.72 0.29 20.04
C VAL A 89 12.07 -0.76 20.94
N LEU A 90 12.86 -1.70 21.42
CA LEU A 90 12.44 -2.72 22.38
C LEU A 90 13.11 -2.43 23.72
N SER A 91 12.31 -2.31 24.79
CA SER A 91 12.84 -2.11 26.13
C SER A 91 11.95 -2.75 27.18
N THR A 92 12.59 -3.32 28.20
CA THR A 92 11.96 -3.81 29.43
C THR A 92 11.93 -2.75 30.53
N SER A 93 12.31 -1.51 30.22
CA SER A 93 12.19 -0.39 31.14
C SER A 93 10.74 -0.26 31.63
N GLY A 94 10.55 -0.24 32.95
CA GLY A 94 9.22 -0.20 33.58
C GLY A 94 8.64 -1.57 33.95
N PHE A 95 9.34 -2.67 33.68
CA PHE A 95 8.93 -4.01 34.12
C PHE A 95 9.11 -4.19 35.64
N THR A 96 10.05 -3.47 36.26
CA THR A 96 10.29 -3.54 37.70
C THR A 96 9.03 -3.20 38.50
N GLY A 97 8.63 -4.12 39.38
CA GLY A 97 7.44 -3.95 40.22
C GLY A 97 6.12 -4.28 39.53
N ASN A 98 6.13 -4.74 38.28
CA ASN A 98 4.95 -5.24 37.57
C ASN A 98 5.02 -6.77 37.42
N PRO A 99 4.28 -7.54 38.24
CA PRO A 99 4.38 -9.00 38.26
C PRO A 99 3.96 -9.67 36.95
N ASP A 100 3.02 -9.09 36.21
CA ASP A 100 2.56 -9.67 34.93
C ASP A 100 3.63 -9.53 33.84
N LEU A 101 4.32 -8.37 33.79
CA LEU A 101 5.43 -8.15 32.86
C LEU A 101 6.67 -8.94 33.25
N LEU A 102 6.93 -9.15 34.55
CA LEU A 102 7.99 -10.03 35.02
C LEU A 102 7.70 -11.49 34.67
N ALA A 103 6.46 -11.94 34.84
CA ALA A 103 6.03 -13.29 34.44
C ALA A 103 6.18 -13.51 32.93
N LEU A 104 6.03 -12.45 32.12
CA LEU A 104 6.30 -12.53 30.68
C LEU A 104 7.78 -12.82 30.39
N LEU A 105 8.71 -12.16 31.10
CA LEU A 105 10.14 -12.43 30.97
C LEU A 105 10.50 -13.88 31.34
N GLU A 106 9.79 -14.44 32.32
CA GLU A 106 9.93 -15.84 32.76
C GLU A 106 9.11 -16.83 31.90
N SER A 107 8.46 -16.39 30.83
CA SER A 107 7.65 -17.25 29.96
C SER A 107 8.44 -17.78 28.76
N GLU A 108 7.90 -18.79 28.08
CA GLU A 108 8.43 -19.32 26.80
C GLU A 108 7.73 -18.70 25.58
N GLU A 109 7.06 -17.55 25.77
CA GLU A 109 6.38 -16.84 24.68
C GLU A 109 7.40 -16.38 23.63
N VAL A 110 7.03 -16.53 22.35
CA VAL A 110 7.83 -16.07 21.22
C VAL A 110 7.16 -14.84 20.61
N PHE A 111 7.89 -13.74 20.65
CA PHE A 111 7.55 -12.50 19.96
C PHE A 111 8.35 -12.41 18.66
N TYR A 112 7.76 -11.76 17.66
CA TYR A 112 8.31 -11.72 16.31
C TYR A 112 8.66 -10.30 15.91
N LEU A 113 9.89 -10.09 15.47
CA LEU A 113 10.31 -8.87 14.79
C LEU A 113 10.50 -9.20 13.31
N ARG A 114 9.61 -8.68 12.45
CA ARG A 114 9.51 -9.12 11.05
C ARG A 114 9.67 -7.92 10.12
N PRO A 115 10.86 -7.64 9.59
CA PRO A 115 11.04 -6.56 8.63
C PRO A 115 10.35 -6.88 7.32
N VAL A 116 10.02 -5.84 6.58
CA VAL A 116 9.39 -5.90 5.26
C VAL A 116 10.26 -5.07 4.34
N PHE A 117 10.76 -5.70 3.27
CA PHE A 117 11.49 -5.01 2.22
C PHE A 117 10.66 -5.05 0.96
N SER A 118 10.52 -3.90 0.31
CA SER A 118 9.83 -3.76 -0.97
C SER A 118 10.83 -3.44 -2.07
N GLU A 119 10.63 -3.98 -3.27
CA GLU A 119 11.44 -3.63 -4.42
C GLU A 119 11.20 -2.16 -4.78
N LYS A 120 12.28 -1.38 -4.89
CA LYS A 120 12.24 -0.05 -5.50
C LYS A 120 12.03 -0.21 -6.99
N SER A 121 10.79 -0.16 -7.46
CA SER A 121 10.52 0.09 -8.87
C SER A 121 10.42 1.60 -9.08
N GLY A 122 11.36 2.20 -9.81
CA GLY A 122 11.30 3.64 -10.06
C GLY A 122 12.64 4.37 -10.24
N ALA A 123 13.76 3.65 -10.34
CA ALA A 123 15.05 4.27 -10.69
C ALA A 123 15.52 3.86 -12.09
N GLY A 124 14.60 3.43 -12.97
CA GLY A 124 14.93 3.18 -14.37
C GLY A 124 15.28 4.49 -15.09
N ASP A 125 16.06 4.41 -16.16
CA ASP A 125 16.32 5.57 -17.02
C ASP A 125 14.98 6.13 -17.54
N ILE A 126 14.66 7.35 -17.13
CA ILE A 126 13.46 8.05 -17.59
C ILE A 126 13.69 8.51 -19.03
N VAL A 127 12.86 8.00 -19.94
CA VAL A 127 12.85 8.39 -21.34
C VAL A 127 11.94 9.61 -21.52
N ASN A 128 12.47 10.65 -22.15
CA ASN A 128 11.70 11.84 -22.50
C ASN A 128 10.70 11.56 -23.62
N ARG A 129 9.46 11.26 -23.24
CA ARG A 129 8.32 11.06 -24.14
C ARG A 129 7.13 11.86 -23.62
N PRO A 130 6.25 12.43 -24.47
CA PRO A 130 5.08 13.17 -24.00
C PRO A 130 4.02 12.28 -23.34
N PHE A 131 3.27 12.82 -22.36
CA PHE A 131 2.33 12.05 -21.54
C PHE A 131 1.18 11.43 -22.34
N LYS A 132 0.82 12.03 -23.48
CA LYS A 132 -0.16 11.47 -24.43
C LYS A 132 0.17 10.06 -24.93
N ALA A 133 1.39 9.55 -24.70
CA ALA A 133 1.74 8.16 -25.01
C ALA A 133 1.01 7.16 -24.10
N CYS A 134 0.56 7.59 -22.92
CA CYS A 134 -0.07 6.74 -21.90
C CYS A 134 -1.56 7.04 -21.69
N ILE A 135 -2.17 7.85 -22.57
CA ILE A 135 -3.63 7.91 -22.64
C ILE A 135 -4.12 6.91 -23.70
N ASP A 136 -4.96 5.97 -23.29
CA ASP A 136 -5.81 5.25 -24.24
C ASP A 136 -7.15 5.99 -24.36
N ARG A 137 -7.40 6.56 -25.53
CA ARG A 137 -8.66 7.28 -25.83
C ARG A 137 -9.88 6.38 -25.67
N SER A 138 -9.72 5.07 -25.82
CA SER A 138 -10.81 4.11 -25.65
C SER A 138 -11.37 4.14 -24.23
N MET A 139 -10.56 4.45 -23.21
CA MET A 139 -10.97 4.54 -21.79
C MET A 139 -12.06 5.58 -21.51
N TYR A 140 -12.27 6.52 -22.43
CA TYR A 140 -13.28 7.58 -22.30
C TYR A 140 -14.35 7.49 -23.38
N ALA A 141 -14.38 6.39 -24.14
CA ALA A 141 -15.32 6.15 -25.21
C ALA A 141 -16.43 5.18 -24.78
N ASN A 142 -17.62 5.34 -25.37
CA ASN A 142 -18.74 4.44 -25.14
C ASN A 142 -18.37 3.00 -25.51
N GLY A 143 -18.62 2.06 -24.59
CA GLY A 143 -18.35 0.64 -24.79
C GLY A 143 -17.00 0.16 -24.25
N TYR A 144 -16.16 1.05 -23.71
CA TYR A 144 -14.95 0.65 -22.97
C TYR A 144 -15.30 -0.33 -21.86
N ARG A 145 -14.45 -1.35 -21.69
CA ARG A 145 -14.52 -2.29 -20.58
C ARG A 145 -13.12 -2.64 -20.08
N SER A 146 -12.97 -2.73 -18.75
CA SER A 146 -11.78 -3.34 -18.15
C SER A 146 -12.14 -4.20 -16.95
N ASP A 147 -11.28 -5.17 -16.66
CA ASP A 147 -11.32 -6.04 -15.49
C ASP A 147 -9.91 -6.14 -14.95
N ILE A 148 -9.59 -5.38 -13.91
CA ILE A 148 -8.24 -5.23 -13.38
C ILE A 148 -8.22 -5.76 -11.95
N THR A 149 -7.25 -6.63 -11.64
CA THR A 149 -6.96 -7.08 -10.28
C THR A 149 -5.60 -6.57 -9.84
N ILE A 150 -5.57 -5.86 -8.71
CA ILE A 150 -4.36 -5.32 -8.09
C ILE A 150 -4.11 -5.99 -6.74
N GLN A 151 -2.84 -6.13 -6.39
CA GLN A 151 -2.38 -6.38 -5.03
C GLN A 151 -2.29 -5.04 -4.30
N LEU A 152 -2.88 -4.96 -3.12
CA LEU A 152 -2.75 -3.83 -2.20
C LEU A 152 -1.66 -4.11 -1.19
N TYR A 153 -0.93 -3.05 -0.84
CA TYR A 153 0.16 -3.07 0.12
C TYR A 153 -0.05 -1.95 1.15
N ASP A 154 0.29 -2.22 2.41
CA ASP A 154 0.43 -1.22 3.49
C ASP A 154 1.86 -1.34 3.99
N ASP A 155 2.64 -0.26 3.90
CA ASP A 155 4.05 -0.27 4.28
C ASP A 155 4.80 -1.46 3.61
N GLY A 156 4.56 -1.66 2.30
CA GLY A 156 5.13 -2.73 1.48
C GLY A 156 4.65 -4.15 1.83
N VAL A 157 3.75 -4.30 2.80
CA VAL A 157 3.16 -5.59 3.19
C VAL A 157 1.89 -5.83 2.39
N LYS A 158 1.80 -6.99 1.74
CA LYS A 158 0.56 -7.43 1.09
C LYS A 158 -0.61 -7.50 2.09
N GLU A 159 -1.61 -6.65 1.92
CA GLU A 159 -2.81 -6.61 2.77
C GLU A 159 -4.03 -7.27 2.14
N GLY A 160 -4.08 -7.33 0.81
CA GLY A 160 -5.27 -7.81 0.13
C GLY A 160 -5.22 -7.60 -1.38
N THR A 161 -6.32 -7.89 -2.05
CA THR A 161 -6.48 -7.67 -3.48
C THR A 161 -7.72 -6.83 -3.74
N ARG A 162 -7.65 -5.96 -4.74
CA ARG A 162 -8.82 -5.25 -5.27
C ARG A 162 -9.05 -5.67 -6.71
N ARG A 163 -10.27 -6.07 -7.03
CA ARG A 163 -10.73 -6.27 -8.40
C ARG A 163 -11.69 -5.15 -8.78
N THR A 164 -11.44 -4.51 -9.92
CA THR A 164 -12.26 -3.44 -10.46
C THR A 164 -12.76 -3.81 -11.84
N LEU A 165 -14.08 -3.86 -11.99
CA LEU A 165 -14.76 -3.99 -13.28
C LEU A 165 -15.23 -2.61 -13.72
N SER A 166 -14.64 -2.06 -14.77
CA SER A 166 -14.99 -0.72 -15.26
C SER A 166 -15.72 -0.80 -16.59
N ASN A 167 -16.72 0.06 -16.79
CA ASN A 167 -17.35 0.27 -18.09
C ASN A 167 -17.68 1.74 -18.34
N VAL A 168 -17.52 2.18 -19.58
CA VAL A 168 -17.89 3.55 -19.98
C VAL A 168 -19.11 3.55 -20.88
N SER A 169 -20.07 4.41 -20.57
CA SER A 169 -21.27 4.63 -21.37
C SER A 169 -21.55 6.11 -21.59
N GLY A 170 -22.42 6.42 -22.55
CA GLY A 170 -22.85 7.79 -22.86
C GLY A 170 -22.67 8.15 -24.33
N PRO A 171 -22.83 9.44 -24.69
CA PRO A 171 -23.04 10.56 -23.77
C PRO A 171 -24.39 10.51 -23.05
N ALA A 172 -24.45 11.04 -21.83
CA ALA A 172 -25.65 11.25 -21.03
C ALA A 172 -25.68 12.67 -20.45
N MET A 173 -26.81 13.07 -19.86
CA MET A 173 -26.92 14.37 -19.18
C MET A 173 -26.76 14.20 -17.66
N TYR A 174 -25.86 14.96 -17.06
CA TYR A 174 -25.69 15.08 -15.61
C TYR A 174 -25.71 16.55 -15.22
N LYS A 175 -26.69 16.95 -14.39
CA LYS A 175 -26.87 18.35 -13.93
C LYS A 175 -26.76 19.39 -15.06
N GLY A 176 -27.41 19.09 -16.21
CA GLY A 176 -27.43 19.98 -17.38
C GLY A 176 -26.18 19.95 -18.26
N LYS A 177 -25.20 19.08 -17.98
CA LYS A 177 -23.97 18.92 -18.77
C LYS A 177 -23.94 17.56 -19.46
N SER A 178 -23.46 17.52 -20.71
CA SER A 178 -23.20 16.26 -21.40
C SER A 178 -21.93 15.61 -20.84
N VAL A 179 -22.01 14.34 -20.47
CA VAL A 179 -20.94 13.57 -19.82
C VAL A 179 -20.83 12.15 -20.39
N MET A 180 -19.64 11.59 -20.32
CA MET A 180 -19.39 10.16 -20.36
C MET A 180 -19.43 9.62 -18.93
N ILE A 181 -20.08 8.49 -18.72
CA ILE A 181 -20.27 7.86 -17.41
C ILE A 181 -19.30 6.69 -17.30
N LEU A 182 -18.40 6.73 -16.33
CA LEU A 182 -17.56 5.60 -15.92
C LEU A 182 -18.25 4.93 -14.73
N ARG A 183 -18.60 3.65 -14.85
CA ARG A 183 -19.08 2.83 -13.74
C ARG A 183 -18.01 1.81 -13.37
N GLU A 184 -17.79 1.64 -12.08
CA GLU A 184 -16.82 0.71 -11.54
C GLU A 184 -17.47 -0.13 -10.46
N ALA A 185 -17.43 -1.45 -10.60
CA ALA A 185 -17.76 -2.38 -9.53
C ALA A 185 -16.45 -2.87 -8.91
N ILE A 186 -16.28 -2.63 -7.62
CA ILE A 186 -15.04 -2.84 -6.88
C ILE A 186 -15.28 -3.94 -5.83
N THR A 187 -14.41 -4.93 -5.81
CA THR A 187 -14.36 -5.97 -4.79
C THR A 187 -13.00 -5.96 -4.13
N ASN A 188 -12.96 -5.62 -2.83
CA ASN A 188 -11.75 -5.74 -2.01
C ASN A 188 -11.81 -7.05 -1.22
N LYS A 189 -10.69 -7.76 -1.18
CA LYS A 189 -10.46 -8.92 -0.30
C LYS A 189 -9.22 -8.67 0.54
N GLY A 190 -9.24 -8.95 1.82
CA GLY A 190 -8.06 -8.75 2.68
C GLY A 190 -8.42 -8.50 4.14
N VAL A 191 -7.77 -7.51 4.75
CA VAL A 191 -8.03 -7.09 6.14
C VAL A 191 -9.51 -6.77 6.37
N LEU A 192 -10.14 -6.08 5.41
CA LEU A 192 -11.58 -5.82 5.40
C LEU A 192 -12.16 -6.09 4.01
N ASP A 193 -12.93 -7.18 3.90
CA ASP A 193 -13.68 -7.49 2.68
C ASP A 193 -14.79 -6.46 2.46
N SER A 194 -14.86 -5.91 1.25
CA SER A 194 -15.88 -4.92 0.87
C SER A 194 -16.23 -5.00 -0.60
N GLU A 195 -17.44 -4.59 -0.91
CA GLU A 195 -17.96 -4.48 -2.27
C GLU A 195 -18.62 -3.12 -2.39
N LEU A 196 -18.27 -2.36 -3.44
CA LEU A 196 -18.86 -1.06 -3.71
C LEU A 196 -18.94 -0.81 -5.22
N GLU A 197 -19.87 0.04 -5.61
CA GLU A 197 -20.01 0.58 -6.96
C GLU A 197 -19.73 2.08 -6.94
N ILE A 198 -18.97 2.55 -7.92
CA ILE A 198 -18.67 3.98 -8.11
C ILE A 198 -19.13 4.38 -9.51
N THR A 199 -19.81 5.52 -9.63
CA THR A 199 -20.19 6.13 -10.89
C THR A 199 -19.58 7.51 -11.01
N ALA A 200 -18.63 7.71 -11.91
CA ALA A 200 -18.01 9.01 -12.19
C ALA A 200 -18.56 9.66 -13.45
N TYR A 201 -18.86 10.96 -13.38
CA TYR A 201 -19.42 11.76 -14.48
C TYR A 201 -18.36 12.67 -15.08
N ASN A 202 -17.96 12.38 -16.32
CA ASN A 202 -16.79 12.98 -16.96
C ASN A 202 -17.16 13.82 -18.18
N GLN A 203 -16.75 15.09 -18.21
CA GLN A 203 -16.71 15.87 -19.44
C GLN A 203 -15.37 15.58 -20.14
N VAL A 204 -15.44 15.02 -21.34
CA VAL A 204 -14.27 14.50 -22.06
C VAL A 204 -13.95 15.42 -23.24
N ASP A 205 -12.73 15.96 -23.27
CA ASP A 205 -12.16 16.69 -24.40
C ASP A 205 -10.88 15.99 -24.88
N LEU A 206 -11.03 15.00 -25.76
CA LEU A 206 -9.91 14.25 -26.31
C LEU A 206 -9.10 15.03 -27.36
N ALA A 207 -9.60 16.18 -27.83
CA ALA A 207 -8.83 17.06 -28.71
C ALA A 207 -7.79 17.83 -27.88
N ALA A 208 -8.19 18.33 -26.72
CA ALA A 208 -7.30 18.97 -25.76
C ALA A 208 -6.58 17.99 -24.81
N LEU A 209 -6.94 16.70 -24.84
CA LEU A 209 -6.44 15.67 -23.92
C LEU A 209 -6.75 15.99 -22.45
N ARG A 210 -7.99 16.40 -22.18
CA ARG A 210 -8.47 16.83 -20.85
C ARG A 210 -9.74 16.11 -20.47
N ILE A 211 -9.79 15.63 -19.23
CA ILE A 211 -10.96 15.01 -18.63
C ILE A 211 -11.34 15.80 -17.40
N ARG A 212 -12.62 16.16 -17.27
CA ARG A 212 -13.14 16.91 -16.12
C ARG A 212 -14.21 16.10 -15.42
N THR A 213 -13.92 15.62 -14.22
CA THR A 213 -14.91 14.91 -13.40
C THR A 213 -15.72 15.92 -12.60
N ILE A 214 -17.04 15.90 -12.76
CA ILE A 214 -17.96 16.89 -12.17
C ILE A 214 -18.87 16.31 -11.07
N GLY A 215 -18.86 14.99 -10.91
CA GLY A 215 -19.63 14.29 -9.91
C GLY A 215 -19.17 12.84 -9.79
N ILE A 216 -19.49 12.26 -8.65
CA ILE A 216 -19.21 10.87 -8.32
C ILE A 216 -20.35 10.36 -7.46
N ASP A 217 -20.99 9.26 -7.80
CA ASP A 217 -21.94 8.60 -6.90
C ASP A 217 -21.32 7.28 -6.43
N GLN A 218 -21.60 6.88 -5.21
CA GLN A 218 -21.09 5.67 -4.60
C GLN A 218 -22.22 4.86 -3.97
N THR A 219 -22.18 3.55 -4.19
CA THR A 219 -23.03 2.60 -3.49
C THR A 219 -22.15 1.55 -2.83
N THR A 220 -22.02 1.58 -1.51
CA THR A 220 -21.43 0.48 -0.75
C THR A 220 -22.44 -0.67 -0.73
N VAL A 221 -22.02 -1.88 -1.09
CA VAL A 221 -22.83 -3.12 -1.09
C VAL A 221 -22.49 -3.98 0.14
N LYS A 222 -21.20 -4.02 0.51
CA LYS A 222 -20.69 -4.68 1.73
C LYS A 222 -19.67 -3.78 2.43
N PRO A 223 -19.63 -3.74 3.77
CA PRO A 223 -20.38 -4.60 4.70
C PRO A 223 -21.82 -4.16 4.97
N VAL A 224 -22.16 -2.90 4.70
CA VAL A 224 -23.51 -2.34 4.87
C VAL A 224 -23.90 -1.61 3.60
N MET A 225 -25.13 -1.83 3.14
CA MET A 225 -25.65 -1.10 1.98
C MET A 225 -25.79 0.38 2.34
N GLN A 226 -25.12 1.25 1.59
CA GLN A 226 -25.15 2.70 1.79
C GLN A 226 -24.96 3.41 0.46
N GLU A 227 -25.74 4.45 0.20
CA GLU A 227 -25.64 5.28 -0.99
C GLU A 227 -25.15 6.69 -0.63
N ALA A 228 -24.26 7.21 -1.45
CA ALA A 228 -23.77 8.57 -1.37
C ALA A 228 -23.81 9.22 -2.76
N GLU A 229 -24.40 10.41 -2.84
CA GLU A 229 -24.37 11.24 -4.04
C GLU A 229 -23.28 12.30 -3.90
N GLY A 230 -22.44 12.42 -4.92
CA GLY A 230 -21.25 13.27 -4.86
C GLY A 230 -21.21 14.33 -5.93
N SER A 231 -20.73 15.52 -5.55
CA SER A 231 -20.46 16.62 -6.47
C SER A 231 -19.04 17.13 -6.29
N ILE A 232 -18.42 17.51 -7.41
CA ILE A 232 -17.04 18.00 -7.46
C ILE A 232 -17.05 19.40 -8.06
N SER A 233 -16.63 20.41 -7.28
CA SER A 233 -16.66 21.81 -7.69
C SER A 233 -15.43 22.60 -7.21
N PRO A 234 -14.70 23.29 -8.12
CA PRO A 234 -14.74 23.11 -9.57
C PRO A 234 -14.40 21.66 -9.95
N ALA A 235 -14.60 21.31 -11.23
CA ALA A 235 -14.35 19.95 -11.71
C ALA A 235 -12.91 19.50 -11.45
N PHE A 236 -12.71 18.26 -11.02
CA PHE A 236 -11.39 17.64 -10.97
C PHE A 236 -10.85 17.49 -12.39
N LEU A 237 -9.68 18.07 -12.67
CA LEU A 237 -9.08 18.09 -14.00
C LEU A 237 -7.93 17.08 -14.12
N GLN A 238 -8.05 16.16 -15.07
CA GLN A 238 -6.95 15.33 -15.55
C GLN A 238 -6.44 15.86 -16.89
N ARG A 239 -5.11 15.98 -17.03
CA ARG A 239 -4.43 16.46 -18.25
C ARG A 239 -3.44 15.41 -18.76
N PHE A 240 -3.50 15.13 -20.05
CA PHE A 240 -2.55 14.25 -20.75
C PHE A 240 -1.76 14.99 -21.84
N ASP A 241 -1.92 16.31 -21.96
CA ASP A 241 -1.20 17.20 -22.88
C ASP A 241 0.18 17.64 -22.36
N LEU A 242 0.73 16.95 -21.35
CA LEU A 242 1.97 17.31 -20.67
C LEU A 242 3.23 16.80 -21.38
N LYS A 243 4.32 17.57 -21.25
CA LYS A 243 5.70 17.17 -21.54
C LYS A 243 6.43 16.84 -20.24
N VAL A 244 7.55 16.15 -20.36
CA VAL A 244 8.40 15.84 -19.19
C VAL A 244 8.81 17.11 -18.47
N GLY A 245 8.62 17.12 -17.15
CA GLY A 245 8.86 18.26 -16.26
C GLY A 245 7.70 19.25 -16.18
N ASP A 246 6.66 19.13 -17.03
CA ASP A 246 5.46 19.95 -16.87
C ASP A 246 4.70 19.52 -15.62
N SER A 247 4.20 20.50 -14.87
CA SER A 247 3.29 20.29 -13.76
C SER A 247 1.99 21.08 -13.90
N TYR A 248 0.97 20.64 -13.17
CA TYR A 248 -0.25 21.41 -12.98
C TYR A 248 -0.94 21.04 -11.67
N THR A 249 -1.70 21.97 -11.12
CA THR A 249 -2.50 21.76 -9.91
C THR A 249 -3.99 21.83 -10.23
N THR A 250 -4.78 20.95 -9.60
CA THR A 250 -6.24 21.03 -9.59
C THR A 250 -6.72 21.08 -8.14
N THR A 251 -7.48 22.11 -7.80
CA THR A 251 -8.08 22.27 -6.48
C THR A 251 -9.60 22.20 -6.61
N TYR A 252 -10.24 21.37 -5.80
CA TYR A 252 -11.68 21.14 -5.85
C TYR A 252 -12.25 20.83 -4.47
N THR A 253 -13.56 21.00 -4.34
CA THR A 253 -14.33 20.53 -3.19
C THR A 253 -15.13 19.31 -3.60
N LEU A 254 -14.94 18.21 -2.88
CA LEU A 254 -15.81 17.04 -2.92
C LEU A 254 -16.89 17.20 -1.86
N ARG A 255 -18.16 17.12 -2.26
CA ARG A 255 -19.29 17.01 -1.34
C ARG A 255 -20.00 15.70 -1.56
N LEU A 256 -20.12 14.88 -0.52
CA LEU A 256 -20.92 13.66 -0.50
C LEU A 256 -22.12 13.88 0.41
N THR A 257 -23.31 13.56 -0.09
CA THR A 257 -24.56 13.59 0.66
C THR A 257 -25.14 12.18 0.76
N PHE A 258 -25.72 11.85 1.91
CA PHE A 258 -26.33 10.52 2.16
C PHE A 258 -27.85 10.69 2.20
N PRO A 259 -28.57 10.41 1.09
CA PRO A 259 -29.99 10.76 0.97
C PRO A 259 -30.90 10.08 2.00
N ASP A 260 -30.50 8.92 2.49
CA ASP A 260 -31.21 8.13 3.51
C ASP A 260 -30.89 8.58 4.95
N GLY A 261 -29.99 9.55 5.13
CA GLY A 261 -29.54 10.02 6.45
C GLY A 261 -28.70 9.01 7.22
N SER A 262 -28.18 7.96 6.56
CA SER A 262 -27.35 6.92 7.17
C SER A 262 -26.01 7.43 7.70
N SER A 263 -25.55 8.60 7.23
CA SER A 263 -24.33 9.25 7.68
C SER A 263 -24.40 10.78 7.51
N PRO A 264 -23.61 11.55 8.27
CA PRO A 264 -23.49 12.99 8.04
C PRO A 264 -22.89 13.28 6.66
N ASP A 265 -23.35 14.37 6.03
CA ASP A 265 -22.74 14.86 4.80
C ASP A 265 -21.25 15.15 4.99
N ILE A 266 -20.45 14.79 3.99
CA ILE A 266 -19.00 14.98 4.00
C ILE A 266 -18.66 16.10 3.01
N THR A 267 -17.81 17.03 3.43
CA THR A 267 -17.21 18.04 2.55
C THR A 267 -15.71 18.06 2.77
N GLN A 268 -14.95 17.84 1.71
CA GLN A 268 -13.48 17.84 1.72
C GLN A 268 -12.96 18.81 0.68
N LYS A 269 -11.94 19.60 1.06
CA LYS A 269 -11.17 20.42 0.12
C LYS A 269 -9.90 19.66 -0.25
N ILE A 270 -9.74 19.42 -1.54
CA ILE A 270 -8.65 18.63 -2.09
C ILE A 270 -7.87 19.48 -3.08
N SER A 271 -6.55 19.47 -2.98
CA SER A 271 -5.65 20.06 -3.97
C SER A 271 -4.62 19.03 -4.38
N THR A 272 -4.58 18.71 -5.67
CA THR A 272 -3.61 17.75 -6.23
C THR A 272 -2.69 18.46 -7.20
N GLU A 273 -1.38 18.40 -6.95
CA GLU A 273 -0.34 18.71 -7.94
C GLU A 273 0.10 17.44 -8.67
N PHE A 274 0.21 17.52 -9.99
CA PHE A 274 0.74 16.47 -10.84
C PHE A 274 2.01 16.98 -11.51
N ILE A 275 3.07 16.17 -11.47
CA ILE A 275 4.33 16.41 -12.19
C ILE A 275 4.57 15.20 -13.08
N TYR A 276 4.62 15.42 -14.39
CA TYR A 276 4.89 14.34 -15.32
C TYR A 276 6.39 14.17 -15.52
N GLU A 277 6.92 12.99 -15.19
CA GLU A 277 8.37 12.78 -15.15
C GLU A 277 8.91 12.09 -16.41
N GLY A 278 8.08 11.31 -17.13
CA GLY A 278 8.47 10.66 -18.38
C GLY A 278 8.00 9.22 -18.46
N VAL A 279 8.68 8.42 -19.28
CA VAL A 279 8.37 6.98 -19.44
C VAL A 279 9.54 6.15 -18.96
N GLU A 280 9.26 5.12 -18.17
CA GLU A 280 10.25 4.14 -17.78
C GLU A 280 9.73 2.71 -17.97
N THR A 281 10.65 1.75 -17.83
CA THR A 281 10.29 0.33 -17.80
C THR A 281 10.09 -0.11 -16.37
N ILE A 282 8.92 -0.67 -16.07
CA ILE A 282 8.62 -1.25 -14.75
C ILE A 282 8.41 -2.76 -14.86
N ASN A 283 8.75 -3.46 -13.78
CA ASN A 283 8.43 -4.86 -13.58
C ASN A 283 7.44 -4.95 -12.42
N ILE A 284 6.28 -5.53 -12.69
CA ILE A 284 5.21 -5.75 -11.71
C ILE A 284 4.70 -7.19 -11.85
N PRO A 285 3.86 -7.70 -10.93
CA PRO A 285 3.40 -9.09 -11.00
C PRO A 285 2.70 -9.46 -12.31
N ALA A 286 2.03 -8.52 -12.98
CA ALA A 286 1.41 -8.72 -14.29
C ALA A 286 2.39 -8.83 -15.47
N GLY A 287 3.68 -8.49 -15.28
CA GLY A 287 4.70 -8.51 -16.33
C GLY A 287 5.55 -7.25 -16.40
N THR A 288 6.25 -7.08 -17.52
CA THR A 288 7.11 -5.93 -17.81
C THR A 288 6.38 -4.94 -18.72
N PHE A 289 6.34 -3.67 -18.32
CA PHE A 289 5.61 -2.62 -19.03
C PHE A 289 6.46 -1.38 -19.26
N GLN A 290 6.19 -0.67 -20.34
CA GLN A 290 6.54 0.75 -20.46
C GLN A 290 5.42 1.55 -19.80
N ALA A 291 5.76 2.45 -18.87
CA ALA A 291 4.78 3.21 -18.11
C ALA A 291 5.19 4.67 -17.94
N CYS A 292 4.21 5.56 -18.03
CA CYS A 292 4.37 6.96 -17.70
C CYS A 292 4.40 7.15 -16.19
N ARG A 293 5.49 7.69 -15.65
CA ARG A 293 5.56 8.05 -14.24
C ARG A 293 5.06 9.47 -14.01
N VAL A 294 4.17 9.60 -13.04
CA VAL A 294 3.60 10.86 -12.58
C VAL A 294 3.83 10.94 -11.08
N ARG A 295 4.54 11.97 -10.63
CA ARG A 295 4.67 12.31 -9.22
C ARG A 295 3.49 13.18 -8.80
N ARG A 296 2.93 12.92 -7.64
CA ARG A 296 1.72 13.57 -7.13
C ARG A 296 1.94 14.10 -5.73
N PHE A 297 1.35 15.27 -5.47
CA PHE A 297 1.19 15.81 -4.13
C PHE A 297 -0.29 16.06 -3.89
N ASP A 298 -0.87 15.36 -2.93
CA ASP A 298 -2.27 15.49 -2.56
C ASP A 298 -2.36 16.21 -1.21
N ASP A 299 -3.06 17.35 -1.16
CA ASP A 299 -3.43 18.08 0.05
C ASP A 299 -4.93 17.88 0.29
N ILE A 300 -5.28 17.11 1.32
CA ILE A 300 -6.65 16.87 1.75
C ILE A 300 -6.84 17.56 3.10
N ASP A 301 -7.60 18.65 3.10
CA ASP A 301 -7.90 19.45 4.29
C ASP A 301 -6.65 19.85 5.13
N GLY A 302 -5.51 20.08 4.46
CA GLY A 302 -4.24 20.47 5.06
C GLY A 302 -3.28 19.31 5.35
N GLN A 303 -3.70 18.06 5.14
CA GLN A 303 -2.83 16.89 5.20
C GLN A 303 -2.22 16.62 3.83
N VAL A 304 -0.90 16.72 3.74
CA VAL A 304 -0.15 16.55 2.51
C VAL A 304 0.46 15.15 2.45
N SER A 305 0.25 14.46 1.33
CA SER A 305 0.95 13.23 0.96
C SER A 305 1.65 13.39 -0.39
N GLU A 306 2.72 12.62 -0.57
CA GLU A 306 3.42 12.48 -1.85
C GLU A 306 3.32 11.03 -2.31
N SER A 307 3.06 10.82 -3.60
CA SER A 307 3.01 9.49 -4.20
C SER A 307 3.51 9.51 -5.65
N TYR A 308 3.78 8.32 -6.18
CA TYR A 308 4.13 8.10 -7.58
C TYR A 308 3.16 7.11 -8.22
N ASN A 309 2.73 7.45 -9.43
CA ASN A 309 1.78 6.67 -10.21
C ASN A 309 2.42 6.28 -11.55
N TRP A 310 2.33 5.00 -11.92
CA TRP A 310 2.79 4.50 -13.22
C TRP A 310 1.61 4.10 -14.09
N ILE A 311 1.40 4.82 -15.18
CA ILE A 311 0.29 4.61 -16.11
C ILE A 311 0.82 3.89 -17.35
N GLY A 312 0.27 2.72 -17.65
CA GLY A 312 0.72 1.87 -18.74
C GLY A 312 0.63 2.57 -20.11
N GLN A 313 1.73 2.52 -20.84
CA GLN A 313 1.79 3.09 -22.18
C GLN A 313 0.85 2.33 -23.12
N GLY A 314 -0.01 3.08 -23.83
CA GLY A 314 -0.94 2.52 -24.81
C GLY A 314 -2.22 1.89 -24.25
N ASN A 315 -2.29 1.59 -22.94
CA ASN A 315 -3.51 1.07 -22.30
C ASN A 315 -4.11 2.05 -21.26
N GLY A 316 -3.32 3.00 -20.74
CA GLY A 316 -3.75 4.00 -19.77
C GLY A 316 -4.16 3.48 -18.40
N VAL A 317 -3.91 2.20 -18.12
CA VAL A 317 -4.20 1.58 -16.81
C VAL A 317 -3.16 2.05 -15.80
N LEU A 318 -3.60 2.39 -14.58
CA LEU A 318 -2.70 2.62 -13.46
C LEU A 318 -2.12 1.26 -13.03
N LEU A 319 -0.85 1.03 -13.37
CA LEU A 319 -0.14 -0.24 -13.21
C LEU A 319 0.47 -0.41 -11.83
N LEU A 320 0.93 0.70 -11.24
CA LEU A 320 1.61 0.74 -9.95
C LEU A 320 1.35 2.09 -9.28
N GLU A 321 1.23 2.05 -7.95
CA GLU A 321 1.24 3.20 -7.05
C GLU A 321 2.26 2.96 -5.93
N SER A 322 2.99 3.99 -5.55
CA SER A 322 3.95 3.96 -4.43
C SER A 322 3.92 5.25 -3.63
N ASP A 323 4.43 5.19 -2.41
CA ASP A 323 4.70 6.36 -1.58
C ASP A 323 5.94 7.14 -2.07
N ALA A 324 6.33 8.16 -1.30
CA ALA A 324 7.48 9.03 -1.57
C ALA A 324 8.84 8.29 -1.59
N ASP A 325 8.94 7.16 -0.88
CA ASP A 325 10.15 6.33 -0.77
C ASP A 325 10.16 5.17 -1.78
N PHE A 326 9.21 5.17 -2.72
CA PHE A 326 9.00 4.13 -3.73
C PHE A 326 8.58 2.77 -3.16
N VAL A 327 8.02 2.75 -1.94
CA VAL A 327 7.38 1.56 -1.38
C VAL A 327 6.03 1.38 -2.07
N HIS A 328 5.81 0.19 -2.64
CA HIS A 328 4.55 -0.11 -3.34
C HIS A 328 3.35 0.01 -2.39
N GLU A 329 2.31 0.69 -2.86
CA GLU A 329 0.98 0.75 -2.24
C GLU A 329 -0.03 -0.10 -3.03
N ALA A 330 0.15 -0.18 -4.35
CA ALA A 330 -0.66 -1.03 -5.21
C ALA A 330 0.11 -1.47 -6.47
N ALA A 331 -0.07 -2.73 -6.89
CA ALA A 331 0.50 -3.23 -8.14
C ALA A 331 -0.49 -4.14 -8.89
N VAL A 332 -0.62 -3.96 -10.21
CA VAL A 332 -1.47 -4.82 -11.04
C VAL A 332 -0.91 -6.25 -11.07
N MET A 333 -1.78 -7.21 -10.79
CA MET A 333 -1.48 -8.64 -10.86
C MET A 333 -1.92 -9.25 -12.17
N SER A 334 -3.08 -8.82 -12.67
CA SER A 334 -3.66 -9.31 -13.92
C SER A 334 -4.79 -8.38 -14.35
N GLY A 335 -5.10 -8.37 -15.63
CA GLY A 335 -6.34 -7.76 -16.07
C GLY A 335 -6.57 -7.84 -17.56
N THR A 336 -7.72 -7.33 -17.99
CA THR A 336 -8.05 -7.15 -19.39
C THR A 336 -8.59 -5.77 -19.67
N VAL A 337 -8.32 -5.27 -20.87
CA VAL A 337 -8.88 -4.03 -21.43
C VAL A 337 -9.49 -4.36 -22.78
N ASN A 338 -10.77 -4.08 -22.94
CA ASN A 338 -11.56 -4.39 -24.15
C ASN A 338 -11.37 -5.84 -24.63
N GLY A 339 -11.31 -6.79 -23.69
CA GLY A 339 -11.14 -8.22 -23.96
C GLY A 339 -9.71 -8.67 -24.28
N LYS A 340 -8.73 -7.77 -24.25
CA LYS A 340 -7.30 -8.10 -24.41
C LYS A 340 -6.63 -8.16 -23.04
N ALA A 341 -5.83 -9.19 -22.78
CA ALA A 341 -4.97 -9.23 -21.60
C ALA A 341 -3.97 -8.07 -21.63
N LEU A 342 -3.60 -7.59 -20.44
CA LEU A 342 -2.56 -6.59 -20.26
C LEU A 342 -1.19 -7.09 -20.73
#